data_AF-W4M2P0-F1
#
_entry.id   AF-W4M2P0-F1
#
_cell.length_a   1.000
_cell.length_b   1.000
_cell.length_c   1.000
_cell.angle_alpha   90.00
_cell.angle_beta   90.00
_cell.angle_gamma   90.00
#
_symmetry.space_group_name_H-M   'P 1'
#
loop_
_entity.id
_entity.type
_entity.pdbx_description
1 polymer ?
#
loop_
_entity_poly.entity_id
_entity_poly.type
_entity_poly.pdbx_seq_one_letter_code
_entity_poly.pdbx_strand_id
1 'polypeptide(L)'
;HQVMGEFVEFLSAGNLMVMLILVAILSLIMGMGLPTTATYIVITSLMAPVIVTVGAKSGLIVPLIAVHMFVFYFGILADDTPPVGLAAFAAAAISRGDPIRTGVIGFSYDIRTAILPFLFIFNTDLLLIDVGLFKAIFIFIIATIAMLLFAAATQNYFLTKSRLWETLALLLIAFTLFRPGYWLDQWKSPYAEQPPSSVIELADQAPDGGSLRAILSGEDIASGKQVVKTVELPLGSQTGDGAERLATQAGLVFRTEADKVYVDDVVFGGYAEKQQIDFDWELTSLRIPAQRPPKELFYLPALLLLGLVCWLQWGRRVPEAASVA
;
A
#
# COMPACT_ATOMS: atom_id res chain seq x y z
N HIS A 1 -11.24 1.58 18.59
CA HIS A 1 -10.18 1.15 17.64
C HIS A 1 -9.78 -0.31 17.85
N GLN A 2 -9.45 -0.73 19.08
CA GLN A 2 -8.90 -2.06 19.39
C GLN A 2 -9.78 -3.24 18.91
N VAL A 3 -11.10 -3.18 19.12
CA VAL A 3 -12.04 -4.23 18.67
C VAL A 3 -12.03 -4.45 17.16
N MET A 4 -11.99 -3.38 16.35
CA MET A 4 -11.92 -3.53 14.89
C MET A 4 -10.56 -4.06 14.43
N GLY A 5 -9.47 -3.66 15.10
CA GLY A 5 -8.14 -4.19 14.83
C GLY A 5 -8.07 -5.69 15.08
N GLU A 6 -8.56 -6.15 16.25
CA GLU A 6 -8.60 -7.57 16.60
C GLU A 6 -9.49 -8.39 15.66
N PHE A 7 -10.65 -7.85 15.27
CA PHE A 7 -11.54 -8.50 14.32
C PHE A 7 -10.87 -8.70 12.95
N VAL A 8 -10.21 -7.66 12.44
CA VAL A 8 -9.49 -7.71 11.17
C VAL A 8 -8.27 -8.63 11.26
N GLU A 9 -7.51 -8.57 12.35
CA GLU A 9 -6.36 -9.46 12.61
C GLU A 9 -6.79 -10.93 12.63
N PHE A 10 -7.87 -11.24 13.35
CA PHE A 10 -8.43 -12.59 13.43
C PHE A 10 -8.87 -13.10 12.05
N LEU A 11 -9.65 -12.32 11.30
CA LEU A 11 -10.15 -12.73 9.98
C LEU A 11 -9.05 -12.78 8.91
N SER A 12 -8.04 -11.92 9.01
CA SER A 12 -6.92 -11.91 8.05
C SER A 12 -5.94 -13.06 8.29
N ALA A 13 -5.92 -13.66 9.48
CA ALA A 13 -5.01 -14.75 9.86
C ALA A 13 -3.54 -14.44 9.53
N GLY A 14 -3.13 -13.17 9.71
CA GLY A 14 -1.78 -12.69 9.39
C GLY A 14 -1.51 -12.44 7.90
N ASN A 15 -2.49 -12.62 7.02
CA ASN A 15 -2.35 -12.32 5.61
C ASN A 15 -2.62 -10.83 5.33
N LEU A 16 -1.56 -10.12 4.94
CA LEU A 16 -1.62 -8.69 4.67
C LEU A 16 -2.65 -8.30 3.59
N MET A 17 -2.77 -9.08 2.51
CA MET A 17 -3.70 -8.75 1.43
C MET A 17 -5.15 -8.92 1.88
N VAL A 18 -5.44 -9.98 2.63
CA VAL A 18 -6.77 -10.20 3.22
C VAL A 18 -7.11 -9.06 4.19
N MET A 19 -6.16 -8.64 5.03
CA MET A 19 -6.33 -7.49 5.91
C MET A 19 -6.73 -6.23 5.14
N LEU A 20 -5.99 -5.86 4.09
CA LEU A 20 -6.29 -4.66 3.29
C LEU A 20 -7.66 -4.76 2.60
N ILE A 21 -8.03 -5.94 2.09
CA ILE A 21 -9.35 -6.16 1.49
C ILE A 21 -10.47 -5.99 2.54
N LEU A 22 -10.29 -6.54 3.74
CA LEU A 22 -11.26 -6.37 4.83
C LEU A 22 -11.40 -4.90 5.22
N VAL A 23 -10.28 -4.18 5.35
CA VAL A 23 -10.32 -2.74 5.66
C VAL A 23 -10.97 -1.94 4.53
N ALA A 24 -10.74 -2.29 3.26
CA ALA A 24 -11.41 -1.67 2.12
C ALA A 24 -12.94 -1.87 2.17
N ILE A 25 -13.39 -3.10 2.43
CA ILE A 25 -14.82 -3.42 2.56
C ILE A 25 -15.43 -2.67 3.75
N LEU A 26 -14.79 -2.68 4.92
CA LEU A 26 -15.26 -1.96 6.10
C LEU A 26 -15.31 -0.45 5.85
N SER A 27 -14.32 0.11 5.17
CA SER A 27 -14.29 1.53 4.79
C SER A 27 -15.45 1.88 3.85
N LEU A 28 -15.74 1.02 2.85
CA LEU A 28 -16.89 1.19 1.96
C LEU A 28 -18.21 1.20 2.73
N ILE A 29 -18.42 0.22 3.63
CA ILE A 29 -19.65 0.10 4.41
C ILE A 29 -19.82 1.30 5.35
N MET A 30 -18.77 1.70 6.06
CA MET A 30 -18.82 2.82 7.00
C MET A 30 -18.98 4.18 6.32
N GLY A 31 -18.53 4.31 5.07
CA GLY A 31 -18.63 5.55 4.32
C GLY A 31 -20.02 5.82 3.73
N MET A 32 -20.88 4.80 3.65
CA MET A 32 -22.21 4.94 3.07
C MET A 32 -23.10 5.87 3.93
N GLY A 33 -23.66 6.91 3.31
CA GLY A 33 -24.68 7.76 3.92
C GLY A 33 -24.16 8.95 4.73
N LEU A 34 -22.86 9.23 4.69
CA LEU A 34 -22.24 10.39 5.31
C LEU A 34 -21.70 11.37 4.24
N PRO A 35 -21.71 12.70 4.49
CA PRO A 35 -21.02 13.66 3.62
C PRO A 35 -19.52 13.37 3.56
N THR A 36 -18.87 13.62 2.42
CA THR A 36 -17.46 13.28 2.14
C THR A 36 -16.48 13.66 3.26
N THR A 37 -16.59 14.86 3.82
CA THR A 37 -15.76 15.31 4.95
C THR A 37 -15.97 14.46 6.20
N ALA A 38 -17.23 14.16 6.55
CA ALA A 38 -17.56 13.33 7.71
C ALA A 38 -17.11 11.88 7.50
N THR A 39 -17.32 11.34 6.29
CA THR A 39 -16.84 10.03 5.88
C THR A 39 -15.34 9.89 6.09
N TYR A 40 -14.55 10.85 5.61
CA TYR A 40 -13.10 10.82 5.78
C TYR A 40 -12.69 10.84 7.25
N ILE A 41 -13.29 11.69 8.08
CA ILE A 41 -12.97 11.77 9.52
C ILE A 41 -13.28 10.44 10.22
N VAL A 42 -14.46 9.86 9.96
CA VAL A 42 -14.89 8.60 10.58
C VAL A 42 -14.02 7.43 10.14
N ILE A 43 -13.85 7.22 8.83
CA ILE A 43 -13.06 6.08 8.33
C ILE A 43 -11.60 6.24 8.75
N THR A 44 -11.01 7.42 8.61
CA THR A 44 -9.59 7.63 8.96
C THR A 44 -9.35 7.39 10.44
N SER A 45 -10.19 7.93 11.32
CA SER A 45 -10.02 7.72 12.76
C SER A 45 -10.14 6.24 13.13
N LEU A 46 -11.00 5.47 12.47
CA LEU A 46 -11.23 4.07 12.80
C LEU A 46 -10.26 3.09 12.12
N MET A 47 -10.02 3.25 10.81
CA MET A 47 -9.34 2.26 9.95
C MET A 47 -7.86 2.54 9.72
N ALA A 48 -7.43 3.81 9.72
CA ALA A 48 -6.00 4.11 9.55
C ALA A 48 -5.14 3.48 10.67
N PRO A 49 -5.53 3.55 11.96
CA PRO A 49 -4.82 2.85 13.02
C PRO A 49 -4.79 1.33 12.80
N VAL A 50 -5.86 0.71 12.29
CA VAL A 50 -5.92 -0.73 12.01
C VAL A 50 -4.89 -1.14 10.95
N ILE A 51 -4.80 -0.38 9.85
CA ILE A 51 -3.79 -0.64 8.81
C ILE A 51 -2.38 -0.50 9.38
N VAL A 52 -2.12 0.52 10.20
CA VAL A 52 -0.79 0.75 10.78
C VAL A 52 -0.43 -0.34 11.78
N THR A 53 -1.31 -0.67 12.72
CA THR A 53 -0.99 -1.62 13.81
C THR A 53 -0.98 -3.06 13.32
N VAL A 54 -2.02 -3.51 12.61
CA VAL A 54 -2.12 -4.88 12.10
C VAL A 54 -1.16 -5.08 10.91
N GLY A 55 -0.96 -4.04 10.10
CA GLY A 55 0.04 -4.04 9.04
C GLY A 55 1.45 -4.22 9.58
N ALA A 56 1.84 -3.48 10.62
CA ALA A 56 3.15 -3.60 11.26
C ALA A 56 3.42 -5.01 11.81
N LYS A 57 2.39 -5.68 12.37
CA LYS A 57 2.47 -7.10 12.77
C LYS A 57 2.66 -8.05 11.59
N SER A 58 2.10 -7.69 10.44
CA SER A 58 2.22 -8.44 9.18
C SER A 58 3.46 -8.04 8.34
N GLY A 59 4.36 -7.23 8.91
CA GLY A 59 5.58 -6.76 8.23
C GLY A 59 5.39 -5.62 7.23
N LEU A 60 4.20 -5.01 7.16
CA LEU A 60 3.93 -3.83 6.35
C LEU A 60 4.29 -2.56 7.12
N ILE A 61 5.24 -1.81 6.58
CA ILE A 61 5.52 -0.43 6.99
C ILE A 61 5.40 0.44 5.74
N VAL A 62 4.51 1.43 5.82
CA VAL A 62 4.24 2.37 4.75
C VAL A 62 4.08 3.78 5.32
N PRO A 63 4.38 4.82 4.53
CA PRO A 63 4.14 6.20 4.92
C PRO A 63 2.67 6.40 5.32
N LEU A 64 2.43 7.18 6.39
CA LEU A 64 1.06 7.45 6.87
C LEU A 64 0.18 8.05 5.78
N ILE A 65 0.74 8.89 4.90
CA ILE A 65 -0.01 9.45 3.77
C ILE A 65 -0.58 8.37 2.84
N ALA A 66 0.11 7.25 2.64
CA ALA A 66 -0.41 6.13 1.84
C ALA A 66 -1.62 5.47 2.52
N VAL A 67 -1.58 5.34 3.85
CA VAL A 67 -2.71 4.84 4.65
C VAL A 67 -3.90 5.80 4.57
N HIS A 68 -3.66 7.10 4.70
CA HIS A 68 -4.70 8.12 4.57
C HIS A 68 -5.32 8.13 3.16
N MET A 69 -4.50 8.03 2.11
CA MET A 69 -5.01 7.92 0.73
C MET A 69 -5.80 6.64 0.53
N PHE A 70 -5.38 5.52 1.12
CA PHE A 70 -6.12 4.26 1.04
C PHE A 70 -7.55 4.42 1.58
N VAL A 71 -7.69 4.91 2.81
CA VAL A 71 -9.01 5.07 3.45
C VAL A 71 -9.85 6.18 2.81
N PHE A 72 -9.21 7.26 2.35
CA PHE A 72 -9.87 8.38 1.68
C PHE A 72 -10.52 7.94 0.37
N TYR A 73 -9.80 7.21 -0.48
CA TYR A 73 -10.34 6.73 -1.75
C TYR A 73 -11.50 5.76 -1.57
N PHE A 74 -11.41 4.82 -0.62
CA PHE A 74 -12.56 3.96 -0.31
C PHE A 74 -13.72 4.75 0.31
N GLY A 75 -13.45 5.82 1.05
CA GLY A 75 -14.49 6.73 1.53
C GLY A 75 -15.24 7.47 0.41
N ILE A 76 -14.54 7.93 -0.63
CA ILE A 76 -15.18 8.55 -1.81
C ILE A 76 -15.92 7.50 -2.63
N LEU A 77 -15.30 6.33 -2.84
CA LEU A 77 -15.93 5.23 -3.59
C LEU A 77 -17.20 4.72 -2.89
N ALA A 78 -17.29 4.83 -1.56
CA ALA A 78 -18.50 4.51 -0.80
C ALA A 78 -19.70 5.38 -1.19
N ASP A 79 -19.45 6.67 -1.51
CA ASP A 79 -20.49 7.62 -1.91
C ASP A 79 -21.03 7.30 -3.32
N ASP A 80 -20.19 6.76 -4.21
CA ASP A 80 -20.62 6.30 -5.54
C ASP A 80 -21.32 4.93 -5.51
N THR A 81 -21.11 4.13 -4.46
CA THR A 81 -21.63 2.75 -4.37
C THR A 81 -23.16 2.74 -4.18
N PRO A 82 -23.93 2.03 -5.02
CA PRO A 82 -25.36 1.83 -4.81
C PRO A 82 -25.63 1.14 -3.45
N PRO A 83 -26.63 1.59 -2.67
CA PRO A 83 -27.74 2.46 -3.04
C PRO A 83 -27.50 3.97 -2.78
N VAL A 84 -26.30 4.42 -2.42
CA VAL A 84 -26.03 5.83 -2.05
C VAL A 84 -25.95 6.73 -3.28
N GLY A 85 -24.95 6.53 -4.14
CA GLY A 85 -24.83 7.01 -5.53
C GLY A 85 -25.49 8.36 -5.87
N LEU A 86 -25.31 9.40 -5.05
CA LEU A 86 -26.11 10.64 -5.16
C LEU A 86 -25.96 11.32 -6.55
N ALA A 87 -24.75 11.30 -7.11
CA ALA A 87 -24.48 11.83 -8.45
C ALA A 87 -25.23 11.04 -9.54
N ALA A 88 -25.24 9.70 -9.45
CA ALA A 88 -25.98 8.86 -10.37
C ALA A 88 -27.50 9.08 -10.27
N PHE A 89 -28.01 9.37 -9.06
CA PHE A 89 -29.43 9.63 -8.85
C PHE A 89 -29.83 11.00 -9.43
N ALA A 90 -28.99 12.01 -9.26
CA ALA A 90 -29.18 13.31 -9.90
C ALA A 90 -29.14 13.19 -11.44
N ALA A 91 -28.18 12.44 -11.99
CA ALA A 91 -28.08 12.18 -13.42
C ALA A 91 -29.30 11.42 -13.96
N ALA A 92 -29.81 10.43 -13.20
CA ALA A 92 -31.04 9.71 -13.53
C ALA A 92 -32.28 10.62 -13.55
N ALA A 93 -32.38 11.57 -12.62
CA ALA A 93 -33.48 12.54 -12.60
C ALA A 93 -33.48 13.46 -13.83
N ILE A 94 -32.30 13.88 -14.31
CA ILE A 94 -32.16 14.70 -15.53
C ILE A 94 -32.46 13.88 -16.79
N SER A 95 -31.91 12.66 -16.88
CA SER A 95 -32.04 11.78 -18.04
C SER A 95 -33.36 10.98 -18.08
N ARG A 96 -34.17 11.05 -17.02
CA ARG A 96 -35.40 10.25 -16.81
C ARG A 96 -35.14 8.74 -16.79
N GLY A 97 -33.96 8.33 -16.34
CA GLY A 97 -33.58 6.94 -16.14
C GLY A 97 -33.98 6.40 -14.76
N ASP A 98 -33.81 5.09 -14.56
CA ASP A 98 -33.93 4.47 -13.23
C ASP A 98 -32.67 4.80 -12.39
N PRO A 99 -32.80 5.40 -11.20
CA PRO A 99 -31.66 5.80 -10.38
C PRO A 99 -30.74 4.64 -9.98
N ILE A 100 -31.31 3.49 -9.62
CA ILE A 100 -30.54 2.33 -9.18
C ILE A 100 -29.78 1.72 -10.35
N ARG A 101 -30.42 1.55 -11.52
CA ARG A 101 -29.73 1.05 -12.72
C ARG A 101 -28.63 2.01 -13.18
N THR A 102 -28.89 3.31 -13.16
CA THR A 102 -27.88 4.33 -13.49
C THR A 102 -26.69 4.23 -12.53
N GLY A 103 -26.96 4.10 -11.23
CA GLY A 103 -25.92 3.90 -10.21
C GLY A 103 -25.11 2.62 -10.40
N VAL A 104 -25.76 1.47 -10.65
CA VAL A 104 -25.06 0.20 -10.87
C VAL A 104 -24.18 0.25 -12.12
N ILE A 105 -24.66 0.86 -13.21
CA ILE A 105 -23.87 1.01 -14.44
C ILE A 105 -22.69 1.95 -14.20
N GLY A 106 -22.93 3.11 -13.58
CA GLY A 106 -21.89 4.09 -13.24
C GLY A 106 -20.81 3.49 -12.33
N PHE A 107 -21.23 2.85 -11.25
CA PHE A 107 -20.32 2.18 -10.31
C PHE A 107 -19.54 1.04 -10.97
N SER A 108 -20.14 0.28 -11.89
CA SER A 108 -19.40 -0.75 -12.65
C SER A 108 -18.27 -0.16 -13.49
N TYR A 109 -18.37 1.13 -13.85
CA TYR A 109 -17.31 1.85 -14.52
C TYR A 109 -16.25 2.37 -13.56
N ASP A 110 -16.67 2.93 -12.43
CA ASP A 110 -15.78 3.52 -11.44
C ASP A 110 -15.03 2.48 -10.60
N ILE A 111 -15.62 1.33 -10.26
CA ILE A 111 -15.00 0.28 -9.41
C ILE A 111 -13.61 -0.16 -9.88
N ARG A 112 -13.28 0.05 -11.15
CA ARG A 112 -11.93 -0.15 -11.71
C ARG A 112 -10.87 0.68 -11.00
N THR A 113 -11.20 1.86 -10.47
CA THR A 113 -10.31 2.72 -9.69
C THR A 113 -10.04 2.19 -8.28
N ALA A 114 -10.80 1.20 -7.80
CA ALA A 114 -10.63 0.58 -6.48
C ALA A 114 -9.27 -0.14 -6.30
N ILE A 115 -8.54 -0.38 -7.38
CA ILE A 115 -7.16 -0.90 -7.31
C ILE A 115 -6.16 0.16 -6.82
N LEU A 116 -6.42 1.44 -7.08
CA LEU A 116 -5.48 2.53 -6.85
C LEU A 116 -5.05 2.69 -5.37
N PRO A 117 -5.96 2.57 -4.38
CA PRO A 117 -5.58 2.49 -2.96
C PRO A 117 -4.51 1.46 -2.65
N PHE A 118 -4.64 0.24 -3.19
CA PHE A 118 -3.65 -0.82 -2.98
C PHE A 118 -2.31 -0.46 -3.63
N LEU A 119 -2.33 0.22 -4.76
CA LEU A 119 -1.11 0.68 -5.41
C LEU A 119 -0.36 1.71 -4.57
N PHE A 120 -1.04 2.60 -3.85
CA PHE A 120 -0.39 3.55 -2.94
C PHE A 120 0.31 2.87 -1.77
N ILE A 121 -0.25 1.76 -1.28
CA ILE A 121 0.37 0.96 -0.20
C ILE A 121 1.61 0.22 -0.72
N PHE A 122 1.56 -0.33 -1.93
CA PHE A 122 2.65 -1.18 -2.45
C PHE A 122 3.65 -0.46 -3.37
N ASN A 123 3.37 0.77 -3.77
CA ASN A 123 4.23 1.60 -4.60
C ASN A 123 4.07 3.09 -4.26
N THR A 124 4.81 3.54 -3.24
CA THR A 124 4.80 4.93 -2.77
C THR A 124 5.38 5.94 -3.76
N ASP A 125 6.09 5.49 -4.80
CA ASP A 125 6.55 6.35 -5.89
C ASP A 125 5.36 7.02 -6.62
N LEU A 126 4.18 6.38 -6.63
CA LEU A 126 2.94 6.96 -7.17
C LEU A 126 2.45 8.18 -6.38
N LEU A 127 2.86 8.30 -5.12
CA LEU A 127 2.58 9.44 -4.25
C LEU A 127 3.65 10.54 -4.36
N LEU A 128 4.65 10.35 -5.22
CA LEU A 128 5.77 11.28 -5.44
C LEU A 128 6.61 11.55 -4.18
N ILE A 129 6.60 10.62 -3.22
CA ILE A 129 7.39 10.70 -1.98
C ILE A 129 8.85 10.39 -2.33
N ASP A 130 9.76 11.32 -2.03
CA ASP A 130 11.21 11.19 -2.30
C ASP A 130 11.54 10.95 -3.79
N VAL A 131 10.72 11.51 -4.69
CA VAL A 131 10.87 11.37 -6.14
C VAL A 131 11.34 12.66 -6.79
N GLY A 132 12.51 12.63 -7.45
CA GLY A 132 13.00 13.75 -8.26
C GLY A 132 12.21 13.94 -9.57
N LEU A 133 12.28 15.14 -10.16
CA LEU A 133 11.45 15.55 -11.30
C LEU A 133 11.47 14.56 -12.49
N PHE A 134 12.65 14.08 -12.90
CA PHE A 134 12.76 13.14 -14.02
C PHE A 134 12.04 11.81 -13.73
N LYS A 135 12.21 11.28 -12.51
CA LYS A 135 11.54 10.05 -12.07
C LYS A 135 10.02 10.28 -11.96
N ALA A 136 9.58 11.46 -11.52
CA ALA A 136 8.16 11.81 -11.45
C ALA A 136 7.48 11.80 -12.83
N ILE A 137 8.10 12.45 -13.84
CA ILE A 137 7.59 12.42 -15.22
C ILE A 137 7.52 10.99 -15.75
N PHE A 138 8.56 10.20 -15.48
CA PHE A 138 8.61 8.80 -15.88
C PHE A 138 7.49 7.97 -15.22
N ILE A 139 7.29 8.11 -13.91
CA ILE A 139 6.19 7.45 -13.17
C ILE A 139 4.84 7.86 -13.74
N PHE A 140 4.64 9.15 -14.02
CA PHE A 140 3.40 9.66 -14.61
C PHE A 140 3.07 8.98 -15.95
N ILE A 141 4.05 8.88 -16.84
CA ILE A 141 3.88 8.22 -18.14
C ILE A 141 3.54 6.73 -17.95
N ILE A 142 4.31 6.02 -17.12
CA ILE A 142 4.10 4.59 -16.87
C ILE A 142 2.74 4.33 -16.21
N ALA A 143 2.36 5.11 -15.21
CA ALA A 143 1.08 4.98 -14.53
C ALA A 143 -0.09 5.27 -15.48
N THR A 144 0.05 6.27 -16.37
CA THR A 144 -0.96 6.57 -17.40
C THR A 144 -1.13 5.40 -18.36
N ILE A 145 -0.02 4.84 -18.87
CA ILE A 145 -0.06 3.67 -19.76
C ILE A 145 -0.69 2.48 -19.02
N ALA A 146 -0.27 2.21 -17.78
CA ALA A 146 -0.79 1.11 -16.98
C ALA A 146 -2.31 1.23 -16.73
N MET A 147 -2.80 2.44 -16.42
CA MET A 147 -4.25 2.70 -16.26
C MET A 147 -5.02 2.51 -17.56
N LEU A 148 -4.48 2.96 -18.70
CA LEU A 148 -5.12 2.76 -20.00
C LEU A 148 -5.19 1.27 -20.38
N LEU A 149 -4.13 0.50 -20.13
CA LEU A 149 -4.12 -0.94 -20.37
C LEU A 149 -5.07 -1.68 -19.43
N PHE A 150 -5.16 -1.27 -18.16
CA PHE A 150 -6.11 -1.82 -17.20
C PHE A 150 -7.56 -1.53 -17.62
N ALA A 151 -7.85 -0.31 -18.08
CA ALA A 151 -9.16 0.05 -18.63
C ALA A 151 -9.48 -0.78 -19.88
N ALA A 152 -8.54 -0.90 -20.82
CA ALA A 152 -8.71 -1.71 -22.03
C ALA A 152 -8.98 -3.19 -21.72
N ALA A 153 -8.25 -3.76 -20.76
CA ALA A 153 -8.44 -5.14 -20.31
C ALA A 153 -9.83 -5.35 -19.70
N THR A 154 -10.23 -4.47 -18.78
CA THR A 154 -11.52 -4.58 -18.08
C THR A 154 -12.73 -4.20 -18.96
N GLN A 155 -12.52 -3.52 -20.08
CA GLN A 155 -13.52 -3.29 -21.13
C GLN A 155 -13.50 -4.36 -22.23
N ASN A 156 -12.56 -5.31 -22.16
CA ASN A 156 -12.36 -6.37 -23.16
C ASN A 156 -12.12 -5.83 -24.59
N TYR A 157 -11.52 -4.64 -24.70
CA TYR A 157 -11.25 -3.98 -25.96
C TYR A 157 -9.99 -3.12 -25.87
N PHE A 158 -9.07 -3.30 -26.80
CA PHE A 158 -7.86 -2.46 -26.90
C PHE A 158 -7.72 -1.85 -28.30
N LEU A 159 -7.08 -2.55 -29.25
CA LEU A 159 -7.11 -2.18 -30.67
C LEU A 159 -8.24 -2.91 -31.41
N THR A 160 -8.56 -4.11 -30.94
CA THR A 160 -9.70 -4.93 -31.36
C THR A 160 -10.32 -5.55 -30.13
N LYS A 161 -11.45 -6.26 -30.28
CA LYS A 161 -12.03 -7.07 -29.20
C LYS A 161 -10.97 -8.05 -28.69
N SER A 162 -10.65 -7.94 -27.42
CA SER A 162 -9.61 -8.75 -26.79
C SER A 162 -10.08 -10.20 -26.62
N ARG A 163 -9.18 -11.15 -26.85
CA ARG A 163 -9.37 -12.53 -26.40
C ARG A 163 -9.10 -12.62 -24.91
N LEU A 164 -9.64 -13.65 -24.23
CA LEU A 164 -9.46 -13.80 -22.77
C LEU A 164 -7.98 -13.78 -22.36
N TRP A 165 -7.10 -14.46 -23.11
CA TRP A 165 -5.66 -14.46 -22.83
C TRP A 165 -4.98 -13.11 -23.10
N GLU A 166 -5.47 -12.31 -24.05
CA GLU A 166 -4.98 -10.93 -24.27
C GLU A 166 -5.40 -10.03 -23.12
N THR A 167 -6.63 -10.18 -22.64
CA THR A 167 -7.12 -9.48 -21.46
C THR A 167 -6.28 -9.84 -20.23
N LEU A 168 -6.00 -11.14 -20.00
CA LEU A 168 -5.11 -11.58 -18.93
C LEU A 168 -3.68 -11.04 -19.10
N ALA A 169 -3.16 -11.02 -20.33
CA ALA A 169 -1.85 -10.43 -20.62
C ALA A 169 -1.82 -8.93 -20.35
N LEU A 170 -2.84 -8.17 -20.75
CA LEU A 170 -2.97 -6.74 -20.47
C LEU A 170 -3.08 -6.45 -18.97
N LEU A 171 -3.82 -7.26 -18.21
CA LEU A 171 -3.86 -7.18 -16.74
C LEU A 171 -2.49 -7.45 -16.12
N LEU A 172 -1.77 -8.47 -16.60
CA LEU A 172 -0.42 -8.80 -16.14
C LEU A 172 0.58 -7.67 -16.45
N ILE A 173 0.49 -7.08 -17.64
CA ILE A 173 1.31 -5.92 -18.04
C ILE A 173 1.00 -4.74 -17.12
N ALA A 174 -0.28 -4.38 -16.95
CA ALA A 174 -0.68 -3.28 -16.08
C ALA A 174 -0.20 -3.48 -14.64
N PHE A 175 -0.37 -4.69 -14.07
CA PHE A 175 0.15 -5.04 -12.75
C PHE A 175 1.66 -4.88 -12.66
N THR A 176 2.40 -5.35 -13.67
CA THR A 176 3.87 -5.26 -13.70
C THR A 176 4.34 -3.81 -13.83
N LEU A 177 3.63 -2.96 -14.58
CA LEU A 177 3.93 -1.54 -14.67
C LEU A 177 3.65 -0.80 -13.35
N PHE A 178 2.57 -1.15 -12.65
CA PHE A 178 2.25 -0.53 -11.36
C PHE A 178 3.14 -0.99 -10.22
N ARG A 179 3.53 -2.27 -10.20
CA ARG A 179 4.32 -2.87 -9.11
C ARG A 179 5.40 -3.80 -9.66
N PRO A 180 6.41 -3.26 -10.37
CA PRO A 180 7.49 -4.09 -10.92
C PRO A 180 8.32 -4.77 -9.82
N GLY A 181 8.40 -4.13 -8.64
CA GLY A 181 9.12 -4.64 -7.48
C GLY A 181 8.59 -5.99 -6.97
N TYR A 182 7.31 -6.31 -7.21
CA TYR A 182 6.74 -7.59 -6.79
C TYR A 182 7.52 -8.78 -7.33
N TRP A 183 7.92 -8.73 -8.61
CA TRP A 183 8.68 -9.79 -9.26
C TRP A 183 10.12 -9.85 -8.74
N LEU A 184 10.72 -8.69 -8.47
CA LEU A 184 12.05 -8.63 -7.88
C LEU A 184 12.06 -9.23 -6.48
N ASP A 185 11.02 -8.96 -5.69
CA ASP A 185 10.88 -9.46 -4.31
C ASP A 185 10.75 -11.00 -4.26
N GLN A 186 10.19 -11.64 -5.29
CA GLN A 186 10.16 -13.11 -5.40
C GLN A 186 11.55 -13.72 -5.61
N TRP A 187 12.45 -12.97 -6.24
CA TRP A 187 13.80 -13.44 -6.54
C TRP A 187 14.80 -13.05 -5.45
N LYS A 188 14.72 -11.81 -4.95
CA LYS A 188 15.61 -11.27 -3.92
C LYS A 188 14.83 -10.38 -2.96
N SER A 189 14.89 -10.71 -1.68
CA SER A 189 14.28 -9.91 -0.61
C SER A 189 14.69 -8.44 -0.70
N PRO A 190 13.76 -7.49 -0.50
CA PRO A 190 14.07 -6.06 -0.45
C PRO A 190 15.01 -5.67 0.69
N TYR A 191 15.07 -6.50 1.75
CA TYR A 191 15.87 -6.22 2.94
C TYR A 191 16.84 -7.37 3.24
N ALA A 192 18.04 -7.01 3.68
CA ALA A 192 19.00 -7.91 4.30
C ALA A 192 18.85 -7.82 5.82
N GLU A 193 18.83 -8.98 6.48
CA GLU A 193 18.74 -9.05 7.94
C GLU A 193 20.13 -8.86 8.56
N GLN A 194 20.19 -8.03 9.60
CA GLN A 194 21.38 -7.71 10.37
C GLN A 194 21.19 -8.13 11.83
N PRO A 195 22.26 -8.51 12.54
CA PRO A 195 22.20 -8.88 13.94
C PRO A 195 21.61 -7.77 14.81
N PRO A 196 20.84 -8.10 15.86
CA PRO A 196 20.32 -7.11 16.81
C PRO A 196 21.42 -6.30 17.50
N SER A 197 22.58 -6.91 17.76
CA SER A 197 23.71 -6.29 18.46
C SER A 197 24.30 -5.08 17.72
N SER A 198 24.12 -4.99 16.40
CA SER A 198 24.59 -3.85 15.62
C SER A 198 23.61 -2.66 15.63
N VAL A 199 22.57 -2.65 16.46
CA VAL A 199 21.54 -1.58 16.47
C VAL A 199 22.13 -0.19 16.71
N ILE A 200 23.04 -0.08 17.68
CA ILE A 200 23.67 1.20 18.04
C ILE A 200 24.64 1.64 16.94
N GLU A 201 25.44 0.71 16.41
CA GLU A 201 26.38 0.99 15.32
C GLU A 201 25.66 1.43 14.03
N LEU A 202 24.60 0.72 13.65
CA LEU A 202 23.79 1.07 12.48
C LEU A 202 23.06 2.41 12.69
N ALA A 203 22.66 2.71 13.92
CA ALA A 203 22.05 4.00 14.25
C ALA A 203 23.07 5.14 14.18
N ASP A 204 24.33 4.89 14.50
CA ASP A 204 25.41 5.86 14.39
C ASP A 204 25.74 6.17 12.91
N GLN A 205 25.86 5.12 12.09
CA GLN A 205 26.23 5.23 10.67
C GLN A 205 25.09 5.72 9.75
N ALA A 206 23.84 5.66 10.20
CA ALA A 206 22.69 6.03 9.38
C ALA A 206 22.68 7.53 9.06
N PRO A 207 22.31 7.94 7.83
CA PRO A 207 22.31 9.34 7.40
C PRO A 207 21.34 10.21 8.22
N ASP A 208 21.50 11.53 8.08
CA ASP A 208 20.55 12.51 8.62
C ASP A 208 19.13 12.25 8.14
N GLY A 209 18.18 12.24 9.08
CA GLY A 209 16.77 11.96 8.81
C GLY A 209 16.49 10.50 8.44
N GLY A 210 17.49 9.61 8.54
CA GLY A 210 17.33 8.19 8.28
C GLY A 210 16.46 7.47 9.32
N SER A 211 16.08 6.25 8.99
CA SER A 211 15.37 5.34 9.89
C SER A 211 15.93 3.93 9.82
N LEU A 212 15.81 3.17 10.91
CA LEU A 212 16.14 1.74 10.95
C LEU A 212 14.87 0.91 11.03
N ARG A 213 14.75 -0.10 10.19
CA ARG A 213 13.64 -1.05 10.29
C ARG A 213 14.00 -2.16 11.27
N ALA A 214 13.29 -2.22 12.38
CA ALA A 214 13.50 -3.18 13.45
C ALA A 214 12.33 -4.16 13.56
N ILE A 215 12.62 -5.42 13.86
CA ILE A 215 11.62 -6.42 14.24
C ILE A 215 11.76 -6.65 15.74
N LEU A 216 10.72 -6.31 16.48
CA LEU A 216 10.64 -6.49 17.91
C LEU A 216 9.62 -7.60 18.20
N SER A 217 9.89 -8.41 19.23
CA SER A 217 9.01 -9.46 19.71
C SER A 217 8.87 -9.36 21.22
N GLY A 218 7.64 -9.40 21.72
CA GLY A 218 7.41 -9.39 23.16
C GLY A 218 5.95 -9.60 23.50
N GLU A 219 5.65 -9.60 24.79
CA GLU A 219 4.28 -9.69 25.29
C GLU A 219 3.66 -8.30 25.31
N ASP A 220 2.52 -8.11 24.63
CA ASP A 220 1.74 -6.89 24.71
C ASP A 220 1.04 -6.82 26.07
N ILE A 221 1.38 -5.80 26.87
CA ILE A 221 0.90 -5.68 28.25
C ILE A 221 -0.62 -5.58 28.31
N ALA A 222 -1.26 -5.01 27.29
CA ALA A 222 -2.72 -4.85 27.26
C ALA A 222 -3.46 -6.17 27.00
N SER A 223 -2.88 -7.09 26.23
CA SER A 223 -3.54 -8.33 25.81
C SER A 223 -2.95 -9.61 26.41
N GLY A 224 -1.75 -9.56 26.98
CA GLY A 224 -1.00 -10.73 27.48
C GLY A 224 -0.60 -11.71 26.37
N LYS A 225 -0.61 -11.27 25.11
CA LYS A 225 -0.28 -12.10 23.95
C LYS A 225 1.12 -11.78 23.46
N GLN A 226 1.83 -12.82 23.01
CA GLN A 226 3.07 -12.64 22.27
C GLN A 226 2.78 -12.00 20.91
N VAL A 227 3.48 -10.90 20.63
CA VAL A 227 3.33 -10.10 19.42
C VAL A 227 4.70 -9.89 18.79
N VAL A 228 4.78 -10.09 17.47
CA VAL A 228 5.92 -9.67 16.66
C VAL A 228 5.51 -8.44 15.88
N LYS A 229 6.31 -7.38 15.92
CA LYS A 229 6.03 -6.12 15.25
C LYS A 229 7.24 -5.62 14.49
N THR A 230 7.02 -5.24 13.23
CA THR A 230 8.03 -4.51 12.46
C THR A 230 7.78 -3.01 12.61
N VAL A 231 8.79 -2.26 13.03
CA VAL A 231 8.71 -0.80 13.24
C VAL A 231 9.85 -0.08 12.54
N GLU A 232 9.60 1.16 12.12
CA GLU A 232 10.66 2.06 11.65
C GLU A 232 11.07 2.98 12.79
N LEU A 233 12.35 2.92 13.16
CA LEU A 233 12.96 3.70 14.22
C LEU A 233 13.55 4.97 13.59
N PRO A 234 12.92 6.14 13.73
CA PRO A 234 13.48 7.39 13.21
C PRO A 234 14.74 7.77 14.00
N LEU A 235 15.75 8.31 13.32
CA LEU A 235 17.03 8.66 13.94
C LEU A 235 17.35 10.16 13.92
N GLY A 236 16.51 10.98 13.29
CA GLY A 236 16.71 12.43 13.18
C GLY A 236 18.08 12.81 12.61
N SER A 237 18.60 13.99 12.97
CA SER A 237 19.96 14.42 12.61
C SER A 237 21.02 13.54 13.27
N GLN A 238 22.21 13.42 12.65
CA GLN A 238 23.44 12.81 13.18
C GLN A 238 24.06 13.69 14.28
N THR A 239 23.24 14.07 15.26
CA THR A 239 23.64 14.80 16.45
C THR A 239 23.60 13.84 17.63
N GLY A 240 24.76 13.55 18.21
CA GLY A 240 24.90 12.55 19.29
C GLY A 240 25.35 11.19 18.77
N ASP A 241 25.57 10.25 19.69
CA ASP A 241 25.86 8.86 19.33
C ASP A 241 24.59 8.10 18.90
N GLY A 242 24.75 6.93 18.27
CA GLY A 242 23.62 6.13 17.81
C GLY A 242 22.59 5.78 18.90
N ALA A 243 23.01 5.65 20.17
CA ALA A 243 22.12 5.37 21.29
C ALA A 243 21.29 6.60 21.67
N GLU A 244 21.89 7.78 21.72
CA GLU A 244 21.21 9.05 21.95
C GLU A 244 20.19 9.36 20.85
N ARG A 245 20.53 9.05 19.59
CA ARG A 245 19.60 9.20 18.46
C ARG A 245 18.37 8.31 18.62
N LEU A 246 18.56 7.04 18.98
CA LEU A 246 17.46 6.10 19.24
C LEU A 246 16.61 6.54 20.43
N ALA A 247 17.22 6.99 21.52
CA ALA A 247 16.51 7.46 22.69
C ALA A 247 15.69 8.73 22.42
N THR A 248 16.27 9.71 21.72
CA THR A 248 15.63 11.02 21.50
C THR A 248 14.59 11.00 20.38
N GLN A 249 14.83 10.26 19.30
CA GLN A 249 13.98 10.29 18.10
C GLN A 249 13.03 9.08 18.04
N ALA A 250 13.57 7.87 18.20
CA ALA A 250 12.74 6.67 18.22
C ALA A 250 12.04 6.47 19.58
N GLY A 251 12.57 7.05 20.66
CA GLY A 251 12.03 6.89 22.02
C GLY A 251 12.38 5.54 22.64
N LEU A 252 13.49 4.91 22.22
CA LEU A 252 13.90 3.59 22.69
C LEU A 252 15.32 3.60 23.22
N VAL A 253 15.48 3.01 24.40
CA VAL A 253 16.78 2.64 24.96
C VAL A 253 16.90 1.13 24.89
N PHE A 254 18.04 0.64 24.39
CA PHE A 254 18.31 -0.80 24.29
C PHE A 254 19.34 -1.22 25.33
N ARG A 255 19.12 -2.39 25.92
CA ARG A 255 20.12 -3.12 26.71
C ARG A 255 20.55 -4.36 25.94
N THR A 256 21.83 -4.69 26.03
CA THR A 256 22.37 -5.94 25.48
C THR A 256 22.69 -6.89 26.61
N GLU A 257 22.11 -8.08 26.59
CA GLU A 257 22.35 -9.15 27.54
C GLU A 257 22.85 -10.38 26.79
N ALA A 258 24.12 -10.71 26.97
CA ALA A 258 24.83 -11.72 26.17
C ALA A 258 24.72 -11.44 24.66
N ASP A 259 23.98 -12.26 23.91
CA ASP A 259 23.79 -12.13 22.47
C ASP A 259 22.41 -11.55 22.08
N LYS A 260 21.59 -11.18 23.06
CA LYS A 260 20.25 -10.64 22.84
C LYS A 260 20.18 -9.17 23.17
N VAL A 261 19.32 -8.46 22.45
CA VAL A 261 19.07 -7.04 22.65
C VAL A 261 17.62 -6.87 23.05
N TYR A 262 17.39 -6.20 24.17
CA TYR A 262 16.05 -5.94 24.71
C TYR A 262 15.81 -4.44 24.82
N VAL A 263 14.54 -4.05 24.76
CA VAL A 263 14.10 -2.69 25.08
C VAL A 263 14.22 -2.50 26.59
N ASP A 264 15.10 -1.59 27.00
CA ASP A 264 15.37 -1.23 28.41
C ASP A 264 14.53 -0.05 28.89
N ASP A 265 14.17 0.87 28.00
CA ASP A 265 13.27 1.95 28.35
C ASP A 265 12.53 2.43 27.11
N VAL A 266 11.29 2.89 27.33
CA VAL A 266 10.44 3.50 26.32
C VAL A 266 10.13 4.91 26.79
N VAL A 267 10.65 5.90 26.07
CA VAL A 267 10.51 7.31 26.44
C VAL A 267 9.03 7.71 26.36
N PHE A 268 8.50 8.18 27.49
CA PHE A 268 7.11 8.63 27.61
C PHE A 268 6.77 9.75 26.63
N GLY A 269 5.64 9.64 25.93
CA GLY A 269 5.18 10.52 24.87
C GLY A 269 5.96 10.37 23.55
N GLY A 270 6.97 9.49 23.52
CA GLY A 270 7.88 9.26 22.41
C GLY A 270 7.23 8.53 21.23
N TYR A 271 8.02 8.34 20.16
CA TYR A 271 7.55 7.65 18.96
C TYR A 271 7.21 6.18 19.24
N ALA A 272 8.09 5.46 19.95
CA ALA A 272 7.91 4.05 20.27
C ALA A 272 6.67 3.74 21.11
N GLU A 273 6.36 4.58 22.12
CA GLU A 273 5.12 4.43 22.91
C GLU A 273 3.88 4.56 22.03
N LYS A 274 3.85 5.52 21.09
CA LYS A 274 2.75 5.65 20.11
C LYS A 274 2.65 4.45 19.17
N GLN A 275 3.77 3.78 18.93
CA GLN A 275 3.81 2.50 18.24
C GLN A 275 3.51 1.31 19.16
N GLN A 276 3.08 1.52 20.42
CA GLN A 276 2.74 0.44 21.35
C GLN A 276 3.85 -0.61 21.47
N ILE A 277 5.09 -0.13 21.60
CA ILE A 277 6.25 -0.97 21.94
C ILE A 277 6.37 -0.91 23.46
N ASP A 278 6.49 -2.05 24.10
CA ASP A 278 6.65 -2.13 25.55
C ASP A 278 8.10 -2.42 25.96
N PHE A 279 8.38 -2.16 27.23
CA PHE A 279 9.60 -2.57 27.91
C PHE A 279 9.78 -4.10 27.83
N ASP A 280 11.03 -4.56 27.83
CA ASP A 280 11.45 -5.96 27.80
C ASP A 280 11.17 -6.71 26.49
N TRP A 281 10.71 -6.01 25.45
CA TRP A 281 10.59 -6.58 24.11
C TRP A 281 11.98 -6.89 23.54
N GLU A 282 12.13 -8.06 22.92
CA GLU A 282 13.36 -8.51 22.28
C GLU A 282 13.46 -7.94 20.86
N LEU A 283 14.58 -7.30 20.55
CA LEU A 283 14.96 -6.97 19.18
C LEU A 283 15.46 -8.24 18.50
N THR A 284 14.63 -8.82 17.65
CA THR A 284 14.92 -10.08 16.97
C THR A 284 15.82 -9.89 15.75
N SER A 285 15.62 -8.82 14.98
CA SER A 285 16.47 -8.50 13.82
C SER A 285 16.34 -7.05 13.37
N LEU A 286 17.34 -6.59 12.64
CA LEU A 286 17.32 -5.32 11.93
C LEU A 286 17.28 -5.59 10.42
N ARG A 287 16.58 -4.74 9.68
CA ARG A 287 16.42 -4.85 8.22
C ARG A 287 16.98 -3.63 7.53
N ILE A 288 18.06 -3.81 6.79
CA ILE A 288 18.63 -2.76 5.94
C ILE A 288 18.28 -3.00 4.47
N PRO A 289 18.13 -1.95 3.63
CA PRO A 289 17.89 -2.11 2.20
C PRO A 289 18.98 -2.98 1.55
N ALA A 290 18.58 -4.07 0.89
CA ALA A 290 19.52 -4.96 0.22
C ALA A 290 20.02 -4.35 -1.10
N GLN A 291 21.30 -4.55 -1.43
CA GLN A 291 21.82 -4.22 -2.76
C GLN A 291 21.15 -5.10 -3.82
N ARG A 292 20.36 -4.51 -4.73
CA ARG A 292 19.59 -5.24 -5.74
C ARG A 292 19.54 -4.47 -7.07
N PRO A 293 19.34 -5.17 -8.20
CA PRO A 293 19.15 -4.49 -9.49
C PRO A 293 17.91 -3.58 -9.45
N PRO A 294 17.85 -2.58 -10.34
CA PRO A 294 16.70 -1.69 -10.46
C PRO A 294 15.43 -2.49 -10.77
N LYS A 295 14.34 -2.19 -10.07
CA LYS A 295 13.02 -2.82 -10.27
C LYS A 295 12.48 -2.57 -11.69
N GLU A 296 12.88 -1.47 -12.30
CA GLU A 296 12.51 -1.01 -13.64
C GLU A 296 12.90 -2.02 -14.74
N LEU A 297 13.80 -2.97 -14.46
CA LEU A 297 14.14 -4.07 -15.37
C LEU A 297 12.89 -4.86 -15.81
N PHE A 298 11.90 -5.01 -14.93
CA PHE A 298 10.66 -5.73 -15.22
C PHE A 298 9.71 -4.99 -16.18
N TYR A 299 9.98 -3.73 -16.50
CA TYR A 299 9.25 -3.03 -17.57
C TYR A 299 9.61 -3.57 -18.95
N LEU A 300 10.85 -4.05 -19.16
CA LEU A 300 11.27 -4.60 -20.46
C LEU A 300 10.43 -5.82 -20.89
N PRO A 301 10.29 -6.90 -20.09
CA PRO A 301 9.45 -8.02 -20.45
C PRO A 301 7.97 -7.62 -20.59
N ALA A 302 7.48 -6.68 -19.76
CA ALA A 302 6.11 -6.18 -19.86
C ALA A 302 5.85 -5.45 -21.20
N LEU A 303 6.79 -4.61 -21.64
CA LEU A 303 6.70 -3.90 -22.92
C LEU A 303 6.86 -4.82 -24.12
N LEU A 304 7.71 -5.85 -24.03
CA LEU A 304 7.81 -6.88 -25.06
C LEU A 304 6.50 -7.68 -25.20
N LEU A 305 5.89 -8.06 -24.07
CA LEU A 305 4.58 -8.72 -24.07
C LEU A 305 3.49 -7.81 -24.63
N LEU A 306 3.51 -6.51 -24.29
CA LEU A 306 2.61 -5.52 -24.87
C LEU A 306 2.78 -5.43 -26.39
N GLY A 307 4.03 -5.37 -26.87
CA GLY A 307 4.34 -5.37 -28.30
C GLY A 307 3.79 -6.60 -29.02
N LEU A 308 3.90 -7.78 -28.39
CA LEU A 308 3.31 -9.02 -28.90
C LEU A 308 1.77 -8.94 -28.99
N VAL A 309 1.10 -8.45 -27.95
CA VAL A 309 -0.36 -8.27 -27.95
C VAL A 309 -0.77 -7.28 -29.04
N CYS A 310 -0.09 -6.13 -29.14
CA CYS A 310 -0.32 -5.14 -30.19
C CYS A 310 -0.19 -5.76 -31.59
N TRP A 311 0.89 -6.50 -31.84
CA TRP A 311 1.13 -7.13 -33.14
C TRP A 311 0.04 -8.14 -33.50
N LEU A 312 -0.36 -8.99 -32.55
CA LEU A 312 -1.42 -9.99 -32.74
C LEU A 312 -2.80 -9.36 -32.95
N GLN A 313 -3.09 -8.21 -32.31
CA GLN A 313 -4.35 -7.49 -32.52
C GLN A 313 -4.34 -6.71 -33.83
N TRP A 314 -3.20 -6.15 -34.24
CA TRP A 314 -3.06 -5.41 -35.49
C TRP A 314 -3.37 -6.30 -36.69
N GLY A 315 -2.88 -7.55 -36.69
CA GLY A 315 -3.20 -8.53 -37.74
C GLY A 315 -4.70 -8.88 -37.85
N ARG A 316 -5.52 -8.54 -36.86
CA ARG A 316 -6.98 -8.77 -36.86
C ARG A 316 -7.80 -7.51 -37.03
N ARG A 317 -7.16 -6.35 -37.17
CA ARG A 317 -7.86 -5.08 -37.37
C ARG A 317 -8.51 -5.11 -38.75
N VAL A 318 -9.84 -5.16 -38.79
CA VAL A 318 -10.58 -5.01 -40.05
C VAL A 318 -10.35 -3.58 -40.55
N PRO A 319 -9.89 -3.36 -41.80
CA PRO A 319 -9.79 -2.03 -42.36
C PRO A 319 -11.15 -1.34 -42.33
N GLU A 320 -11.18 -0.08 -41.89
CA GLU A 320 -12.38 0.76 -41.74
C GLU A 320 -13.27 0.84 -43.01
N ALA A 321 -12.70 0.53 -44.18
CA ALA A 321 -13.42 0.45 -45.45
C ALA A 321 -14.45 -0.71 -45.54
N ALA A 322 -14.39 -1.71 -44.66
CA ALA A 322 -15.30 -2.86 -44.68
C ALA A 322 -16.45 -2.80 -43.66
N SER A 323 -16.50 -1.77 -42.79
CA SER A 323 -17.57 -1.62 -41.77
C SER A 323 -18.72 -0.70 -42.19
N VAL A 324 -18.66 -0.13 -43.39
CA VAL A 324 -19.68 0.79 -43.95
C VAL A 324 -20.37 0.20 -45.19
N ALA A 325 -20.08 -1.06 -45.56
CA ALA A 325 -20.78 -1.82 -46.60
C ALA A 325 -21.65 -2.91 -45.95
#